data_AF-A0A543IG21-F1
#
_entry.id   AF-A0A543IG21-F1
#
_cell.length_a   1.000
_cell.length_b   1.000
_cell.length_c   1.000
_cell.angle_alpha   90.00
_cell.angle_beta   90.00
_cell.angle_gamma   90.00
#
_symmetry.space_group_name_H-M   'P 1'
#
loop_
_entity.id
_entity.type
_entity.pdbx_description
1 polymer ?
#
loop_
_entity_poly.entity_id
_entity_poly.type
_entity_poly.pdbx_seq_one_letter_code
_entity_poly.pdbx_strand_id
1 'polypeptide(L)'
;MSDEAAQGPGLPAAAGGPAPDEPDLPAVPPPDPTGDPRVDAAVALLGELGARPVAEHVEIYADVHRRLQDLLASADSADPAGAAGDPEREGRHERPRPAFPDALRPRP
;
A
#
# COMPACT_ATOMS: atom_id res chain seq x y z
N MET A 1 -18.06 -32.11 -39.41
CA MET A 1 -18.77 -32.31 -38.13
C MET A 1 -17.84 -31.89 -37.01
N SER A 2 -18.35 -31.02 -36.15
CA SER A 2 -17.85 -30.66 -34.80
C SER A 2 -16.67 -29.69 -34.76
N ASP A 3 -16.62 -28.63 -33.97
CA ASP A 3 -17.54 -27.84 -33.12
C ASP A 3 -16.62 -26.68 -32.64
N GLU A 4 -16.87 -25.41 -32.92
CA GLU A 4 -17.53 -24.44 -32.01
C GLU A 4 -16.89 -24.30 -30.61
N ALA A 5 -16.85 -23.06 -30.12
CA ALA A 5 -16.63 -22.64 -28.73
C ALA A 5 -15.20 -22.56 -28.16
N ALA A 6 -14.51 -21.45 -28.48
CA ALA A 6 -13.78 -20.68 -27.47
C ALA A 6 -13.66 -19.20 -27.88
N GLN A 7 -14.74 -18.60 -28.36
CA GLN A 7 -14.86 -17.14 -28.36
C GLN A 7 -15.37 -16.75 -26.98
N GLY A 8 -14.43 -16.51 -26.05
CA GLY A 8 -14.76 -15.83 -24.80
C GLY A 8 -15.48 -14.52 -25.13
N PRO A 9 -16.44 -14.07 -24.30
CA PRO A 9 -17.20 -12.86 -24.60
C PRO A 9 -16.20 -11.71 -24.80
N GLY A 10 -16.14 -11.23 -26.04
CA GLY A 10 -15.43 -10.01 -26.37
C GLY A 10 -16.08 -8.91 -25.54
N LEU A 11 -15.37 -8.46 -24.51
CA LEU A 11 -15.74 -7.26 -23.77
C LEU A 11 -15.94 -6.17 -24.83
N PRO A 12 -17.13 -5.53 -24.89
CA PRO A 12 -17.32 -4.45 -25.83
C PRO A 12 -16.23 -3.42 -25.54
N ALA A 13 -15.42 -3.11 -26.56
CA ALA A 13 -14.53 -1.96 -26.53
C ALA A 13 -15.37 -0.80 -26.04
N ALA A 14 -15.00 -0.21 -24.90
CA ALA A 14 -15.69 0.91 -24.31
C ALA A 14 -15.67 2.05 -25.33
N ALA A 15 -16.69 2.11 -26.18
CA ALA A 15 -16.96 3.22 -27.03
C ALA A 15 -17.10 4.42 -26.10
N GLY A 16 -16.22 5.40 -26.25
CA GLY A 16 -16.20 6.64 -25.47
C GLY A 16 -17.47 7.43 -25.69
N GLY A 17 -18.56 7.01 -25.06
CA GLY A 17 -19.71 7.84 -24.78
C GLY A 17 -19.30 8.92 -23.78
N PRO A 18 -20.01 10.07 -23.74
CA PRO A 18 -19.74 11.09 -22.74
C PRO A 18 -19.82 10.44 -21.37
N ALA A 19 -18.72 10.50 -20.61
CA ALA A 19 -18.71 10.05 -19.24
C ALA A 19 -19.88 10.72 -18.50
N PRO A 20 -20.65 9.99 -17.67
CA PRO A 20 -21.60 10.63 -16.77
C PRO A 20 -20.85 11.72 -16.01
N ASP A 21 -21.49 12.88 -15.78
CA ASP A 21 -20.94 13.96 -14.94
C ASP A 21 -20.33 13.33 -13.70
N GLU A 22 -18.99 13.28 -13.63
CA GLU A 22 -18.30 12.78 -12.45
C GLU A 22 -18.80 13.62 -11.28
N PRO A 23 -19.21 13.00 -10.16
CA PRO A 23 -19.64 13.77 -9.01
C PRO A 23 -18.53 14.76 -8.65
N ASP A 24 -18.88 16.04 -8.53
CA ASP A 24 -18.00 17.11 -8.09
C ASP A 24 -17.63 16.87 -6.62
N LEU A 25 -16.73 15.90 -6.41
CA LEU A 25 -16.20 15.56 -5.12
C LEU A 25 -15.16 16.64 -4.79
N PRO A 26 -15.28 17.29 -3.62
CA PRO A 26 -14.32 18.31 -3.24
C PRO A 26 -12.92 17.70 -3.22
N ALA A 27 -11.97 18.38 -3.87
CA ALA A 27 -10.58 17.97 -3.86
C ALA A 27 -10.09 17.86 -2.40
N VAL A 28 -9.56 16.70 -2.04
CA VAL A 28 -8.94 16.48 -0.72
C VAL A 28 -7.74 17.42 -0.63
N PRO A 29 -7.58 18.19 0.47
CA PRO A 29 -6.40 19.03 0.64
C PRO A 29 -5.13 18.17 0.65
N PRO A 30 -4.00 18.71 0.18
CA PRO A 30 -2.73 17.98 0.24
C PRO A 30 -2.40 17.61 1.68
N PRO A 31 -1.73 16.46 1.91
CA PRO A 31 -1.33 16.05 3.26
C PRO A 31 -0.35 17.05 3.87
N ASP A 32 -0.35 17.13 5.20
CA ASP A 32 0.65 17.90 5.94
C ASP A 32 2.06 17.36 5.67
N PRO A 33 3.09 18.22 5.62
CA PRO A 33 4.47 17.81 5.40
C PRO A 33 4.96 16.90 6.53
N THR A 34 5.69 15.86 6.15
CA THR A 34 6.21 14.83 7.06
C THR A 34 7.49 15.27 7.79
N GLY A 35 8.16 16.31 7.26
CA GLY A 35 9.43 16.82 7.78
C GLY A 35 10.67 16.19 7.16
N ASP A 36 10.53 15.11 6.37
CA ASP A 36 11.60 14.63 5.48
C ASP A 36 11.32 15.12 4.05
N PRO A 37 12.17 16.00 3.49
CA PRO A 37 11.94 16.57 2.16
C PRO A 37 11.91 15.51 1.05
N ARG A 38 12.54 14.34 1.26
CA ARG A 38 12.54 13.25 0.29
C ARG A 38 11.21 12.50 0.30
N VAL A 39 10.62 12.33 1.48
CA VAL A 39 9.28 11.73 1.63
C VAL A 39 8.23 12.69 1.08
N ASP A 40 8.32 13.97 1.41
CA ASP A 40 7.39 15.00 0.93
C ASP A 40 7.43 15.12 -0.60
N ALA A 41 8.62 15.06 -1.21
CA ALA A 41 8.76 15.05 -2.66
C ALA A 41 8.16 13.80 -3.32
N ALA A 42 8.25 12.62 -2.68
CA ALA A 42 7.63 11.41 -3.19
C ALA A 42 6.10 11.48 -3.11
N VAL A 43 5.55 11.97 -1.99
CA VAL A 43 4.09 12.10 -1.79
C VAL A 43 3.48 13.16 -2.70
N ALA A 44 4.21 14.24 -3.00
CA ALA A 44 3.75 15.30 -3.89
C ALA A 44 3.37 14.80 -5.30
N LEU A 45 3.98 13.70 -5.79
CA LEU A 45 3.64 13.09 -7.08
C LEU A 45 2.18 12.62 -7.17
N LEU A 46 1.58 12.25 -6.05
CA LEU A 46 0.17 11.84 -6.01
C LEU A 46 -0.78 12.98 -6.41
N GLY A 47 -0.35 14.24 -6.28
CA GLY A 47 -1.11 15.40 -6.74
C GLY A 47 -1.33 15.43 -8.26
N GLU A 48 -0.51 14.72 -9.04
CA GLU A 48 -0.62 14.67 -10.51
C GLU A 48 -1.76 13.74 -11.00
N LEU A 49 -2.26 12.85 -10.14
CA LEU A 49 -3.24 11.83 -10.52
C LEU A 49 -4.52 12.42 -11.09
N GLY A 50 -5.02 13.52 -10.49
CA GLY A 50 -6.25 14.18 -10.94
C GLY A 50 -6.15 14.80 -12.34
N ALA A 51 -4.94 15.04 -12.84
CA ALA A 51 -4.71 15.61 -14.17
C ALA A 51 -4.37 14.55 -15.24
N ARG A 52 -4.27 13.26 -14.86
CA ARG A 52 -3.83 12.18 -15.74
C ARG A 52 -4.88 11.09 -15.91
N PRO A 53 -4.90 10.40 -17.07
CA PRO A 53 -5.76 9.24 -17.27
C PRO A 53 -5.53 8.16 -16.21
N VAL A 54 -6.59 7.46 -15.79
CA VAL A 54 -6.54 6.40 -14.78
C VAL A 54 -5.54 5.28 -15.15
N ALA A 55 -5.38 4.99 -16.44
CA ALA A 55 -4.41 4.01 -16.93
C ALA A 55 -2.95 4.38 -16.57
N GLU A 56 -2.66 5.67 -16.38
CA GLU A 56 -1.33 6.18 -16.04
C GLU A 56 -1.09 6.24 -14.52
N HIS A 57 -2.14 6.09 -13.70
CA HIS A 57 -2.03 6.19 -12.24
C HIS A 57 -1.16 5.07 -11.65
N VAL A 58 -1.20 3.88 -12.25
CA VAL A 58 -0.41 2.72 -11.78
C VAL A 58 1.08 3.03 -11.77
N GLU A 59 1.58 3.69 -12.80
CA GLU A 59 3.00 4.07 -12.91
C GLU A 59 3.39 5.09 -11.83
N ILE A 60 2.50 6.04 -11.53
CA ILE A 60 2.72 7.00 -10.44
C ILE A 60 2.77 6.28 -9.10
N TYR A 61 1.79 5.41 -8.80
CA TYR A 61 1.78 4.66 -7.55
C TYR A 61 3.02 3.78 -7.40
N ALA A 62 3.46 3.12 -8.48
CA ALA A 62 4.66 2.30 -8.48
C ALA A 62 5.93 3.12 -8.20
N ASP A 63 6.07 4.29 -8.82
CA ASP A 63 7.21 5.18 -8.59
C ASP A 63 7.24 5.71 -7.14
N VAL A 64 6.10 6.17 -6.62
CA VAL A 64 5.97 6.62 -5.23
C VAL A 64 6.36 5.50 -4.26
N HIS A 65 5.80 4.30 -4.43
CA HIS A 65 6.13 3.16 -3.57
C HIS A 65 7.61 2.79 -3.64
N ARG A 66 8.20 2.73 -4.84
CA ARG A 66 9.63 2.44 -5.00
C ARG A 66 10.50 3.45 -4.26
N ARG A 67 10.26 4.75 -4.46
CA ARG A 67 11.03 5.81 -3.79
C ARG A 67 10.94 5.72 -2.27
N LEU A 68 9.74 5.49 -1.74
CA LEU A 68 9.55 5.33 -0.29
C LEU A 68 10.29 4.09 0.25
N GLN A 69 10.26 2.98 -0.48
CA GLN A 69 11.02 1.78 -0.11
C GLN A 69 12.53 2.01 -0.14
N ASP A 70 13.04 2.70 -1.17
CA ASP A 70 14.46 3.04 -1.28
C ASP A 70 14.93 3.93 -0.12
N LEU A 71 14.08 4.87 0.30
CA LEU A 71 14.35 5.72 1.46
C LEU A 71 14.39 4.94 2.77
N LEU A 72 13.46 4.01 2.97
CA LEU A 72 13.44 3.12 4.14
C LEU A 72 14.67 2.20 4.19
N ALA A 73 15.03 1.58 3.07
CA ALA A 73 16.22 0.73 2.97
C ALA A 73 17.52 1.50 3.24
N SER A 74 17.59 2.75 2.76
CA SER A 74 18.73 3.64 3.01
C SER A 74 18.83 4.06 4.48
N ALA A 75 17.70 4.27 5.16
CA ALA A 75 17.67 4.62 6.58
C ALA A 75 18.11 3.45 7.47
N ASP A 76 17.66 2.22 7.16
CA ASP A 76 18.06 1.00 7.87
C ASP A 76 19.59 0.75 7.76
N SER A 77 20.14 0.95 6.57
CA SER A 77 21.58 0.81 6.32
C SER A 77 22.43 1.87 7.04
N ALA A 78 21.84 3.01 7.39
CA ALA A 78 22.52 4.11 8.08
C ALA A 78 22.52 3.93 9.61
N ASP A 79 21.86 2.89 10.15
CA ASP A 79 21.88 2.55 11.57
C ASP A 79 22.91 1.44 11.86
N PRO A 80 24.17 1.77 12.18
CA PRO A 80 25.16 0.78 12.58
C PRO A 80 24.84 0.09 13.92
N ALA A 81 23.83 0.56 14.68
CA ALA A 81 23.43 -0.04 15.95
C ALA A 81 22.42 -1.20 15.78
N GLY A 82 21.81 -1.37 14.61
CA GLY A 82 20.90 -2.48 14.32
C GLY A 82 21.58 -3.84 14.09
N ALA A 83 22.88 -3.86 13.77
CA ALA A 83 23.66 -5.07 13.50
C ALA A 83 24.30 -5.70 14.76
N ALA A 84 24.42 -4.94 15.85
CA ALA A 84 24.78 -5.46 17.16
C ALA A 84 23.50 -5.98 17.83
N GLY A 85 22.99 -7.10 17.34
CA GLY A 85 21.89 -7.83 17.95
C GLY A 85 22.15 -8.02 19.44
N ASP A 86 21.35 -7.34 20.25
CA ASP A 86 21.28 -7.48 21.69
C ASP A 86 20.99 -8.96 22.03
N PRO A 87 21.91 -9.71 22.68
CA PRO A 87 21.67 -11.11 23.02
C PRO A 87 20.52 -11.29 24.03
N GLU A 88 19.95 -10.21 24.59
CA GLU A 88 18.83 -10.30 25.53
C GLU A 88 17.44 -10.39 24.86
N ARG A 89 17.34 -10.29 23.52
CA ARG A 89 16.06 -10.54 22.82
C ARG A 89 15.60 -11.99 22.83
N GLU A 90 16.51 -12.95 23.05
CA GLU A 90 16.18 -14.39 23.16
C GLU A 90 15.39 -14.75 24.44
N GLY A 91 15.27 -13.85 25.41
CA GLY A 91 14.48 -14.07 26.62
C GLY A 91 13.03 -13.55 26.58
N ARG A 92 12.64 -12.83 25.51
CA ARG A 92 11.34 -12.11 25.44
C ARG A 92 10.38 -12.66 24.39
N HIS A 93 10.68 -13.82 23.80
CA HIS A 93 9.75 -14.56 22.96
C HIS A 93 8.78 -15.35 23.85
N GLU A 94 7.59 -14.77 23.99
CA GLU A 94 6.31 -15.49 24.11
C GLU A 94 6.31 -16.70 25.04
N ARG A 95 5.99 -16.46 26.32
CA ARG A 95 5.03 -17.37 26.94
C ARG A 95 3.76 -17.30 26.08
N PRO A 96 3.32 -18.40 25.43
CA PRO A 96 2.08 -18.36 24.69
C PRO A 96 0.99 -17.90 25.66
N ARG A 97 0.32 -16.80 25.33
CA ARG A 97 -0.83 -16.36 26.13
C ARG A 97 -1.77 -17.57 26.23
N PRO A 98 -2.12 -18.04 27.44
CA PRO A 98 -3.04 -19.15 27.56
C PRO A 98 -4.32 -18.78 26.82
N ALA A 99 -4.76 -19.65 25.91
CA ALA A 99 -5.90 -19.39 25.02
C ALA A 99 -7.23 -19.17 25.77
N PHE A 100 -7.26 -19.39 27.09
CA PHE A 100 -8.41 -19.15 27.94
C PHE A 100 -7.99 -18.49 29.27
N PRO A 101 -8.64 -17.39 29.68
CA PRO A 101 -8.45 -16.84 31.02
C PRO A 101 -8.96 -17.84 32.06
N ASP A 102 -8.16 -18.11 33.09
CA ASP A 102 -8.46 -19.08 34.17
C ASP A 102 -9.78 -18.80 34.92
N ALA A 103 -10.33 -17.59 34.76
CA ALA A 103 -11.62 -17.18 35.30
C ALA A 103 -12.83 -17.95 34.73
N LEU A 104 -12.67 -18.66 33.61
CA LEU A 104 -13.76 -19.41 32.96
C LEU A 104 -13.67 -20.92 33.16
N ARG A 105 -12.74 -21.42 33.98
CA ARG A 105 -12.69 -22.86 34.27
C ARG A 105 -13.75 -23.25 35.31
N PRO A 106 -14.62 -24.23 35.03
CA PRO A 106 -15.57 -24.72 36.02
C PRO A 106 -14.80 -25.38 37.16
N ARG A 107 -15.13 -24.99 38.40
CA ARG A 107 -14.53 -25.55 39.62
C ARG A 107 -15.05 -27.00 39.84
N PRO A 108 -14.18 -27.94 40.21
CA PRO A 108 -14.59 -29.30 40.57
C PRO A 108 -15.38 -29.33 41.89
#